data_AF-A0A3N6CV76-F1
#
_entry.id   AF-A0A3N6CV76-F1
#
_cell.length_a   1.000
_cell.length_b   1.000
_cell.length_c   1.000
_cell.angle_alpha   90.00
_cell.angle_beta   90.00
_cell.angle_gamma   90.00
#
_symmetry.space_group_name_H-M   'P 1'
#
loop_
_entity.id
_entity.type
_entity.pdbx_description
1 polymer ?
#
loop_
_entity_poly.entity_id
_entity_poly.type
_entity_poly.pdbx_seq_one_letter_code
_entity_poly.pdbx_strand_id
1 'polypeptide(L)'
;MTRGATAKGRQPNGASSIFHGKDGRWHGYVTVGTKDDGSPDRRHISRKTRPDVTKAVRELERQRDKGAVRKAGQNWTLETWLVHWVENIAAPNVSENTIDGYRVAVNHHLIPGLGAHRLEKLEPEHLERFYKKMQDNGSAAGTAHQTHRTVRTALNEAVRRGHLTVNPATIAKGPRVEEEEVEPYSVEEVQRLLAEAHKHRNTARWVIALALGLRQGEVLGMQWTDVDFELDVIRVRRGRLRPRYQHGCGDRCGRKPGFCPQKINTRRETKTVKSRAGQRPIGVPGELMELLRQHKGEQDREQKRARDLWTEKGYVFTSPTGEPLNPNTDFHKWKDLLKAAGVRDGRLHDARHTAATVLLILGVSDAVVDGIMGWEPGKSARMRRRYQHLTSRVLKDTADKIGGLLWGTDAIQPFAGAAASGTSRSPVPAELMLYVACLGGRRVPFLHRQHADEVVMQWGMDWPDHTAEIEEWDRGRWEYESPGGMHAIREVMPERAVVFHLRAVFLPGGQRQAATHPEEWSVPTWEFETDSYTNRTAAWRTVRRPGPVQEVEAHVRGTDKEAVEAAFAEACAQAVDRAQNPGKYGDTDEW
;
A
#
# COMPACT_ATOMS: atom_id res chain seq x y z
N MET A 1 -81.74 53.08 8.40
CA MET A 1 -80.75 52.04 8.72
C MET A 1 -79.96 51.68 7.46
N THR A 2 -78.79 52.28 7.27
CA THR A 2 -77.91 52.02 6.12
C THR A 2 -76.93 50.89 6.47
N ARG A 3 -76.87 49.83 5.65
CA ARG A 3 -75.91 48.73 5.85
C ARG A 3 -74.49 49.23 5.57
N GLY A 4 -73.64 49.25 6.60
CA GLY A 4 -72.24 49.63 6.46
C GLY A 4 -71.48 48.68 5.53
N ALA A 5 -70.72 49.22 4.59
CA ALA A 5 -69.88 48.44 3.70
C ALA A 5 -68.71 47.83 4.50
N THR A 6 -68.61 46.50 4.52
CA THR A 6 -67.48 45.79 5.11
C THR A 6 -66.19 46.13 4.34
N ALA A 7 -65.28 46.86 4.98
CA ALA A 7 -63.97 47.15 4.43
C ALA A 7 -63.24 45.84 4.08
N LYS A 8 -62.79 45.70 2.83
CA LYS A 8 -61.97 44.56 2.39
C LYS A 8 -60.60 44.64 3.05
N GLY A 9 -60.45 44.01 4.22
CA GLY A 9 -59.16 43.82 4.87
C GLY A 9 -58.18 43.15 3.91
N ARG A 10 -57.03 43.79 3.70
CA ARG A 10 -55.93 43.26 2.87
C ARG A 10 -55.46 41.96 3.54
N GLN A 11 -55.51 40.84 2.81
CA GLN A 11 -55.12 39.54 3.37
C GLN A 11 -53.68 39.60 3.92
N PRO A 12 -53.37 38.94 5.05
CA PRO A 12 -52.05 38.99 5.65
C PRO A 12 -50.98 38.45 4.69
N ASN A 13 -49.78 39.03 4.76
CA ASN A 13 -48.67 38.65 3.88
C ASN A 13 -48.37 37.15 4.01
N GLY A 14 -48.34 36.44 2.88
CA GLY A 14 -48.17 34.98 2.82
C GLY A 14 -49.45 34.15 2.83
N ALA A 15 -50.63 34.76 3.03
CA ALA A 15 -51.90 34.03 2.95
C ALA A 15 -52.15 33.41 1.57
N SER A 16 -52.74 32.21 1.58
CA SER A 16 -53.23 31.53 0.38
C SER A 16 -54.50 32.20 -0.13
N SER A 17 -54.63 32.33 -1.45
CA SER A 17 -55.82 32.90 -2.10
C SER A 17 -56.51 31.86 -2.99
N ILE A 18 -57.84 31.87 -3.02
CA ILE A 18 -58.66 31.05 -3.91
C ILE A 18 -59.69 31.94 -4.59
N PHE A 19 -59.78 31.87 -5.92
CA PHE A 19 -60.75 32.64 -6.72
C PHE A 19 -61.19 31.89 -7.98
N HIS A 20 -62.30 32.33 -8.57
CA HIS A 20 -62.78 31.82 -9.86
C HIS A 20 -62.23 32.68 -11.01
N GLY A 21 -61.62 32.06 -11.99
CA GLY A 21 -61.01 32.72 -13.14
C GLY A 21 -61.99 33.00 -14.28
N LYS A 22 -61.55 33.82 -15.24
CA LYS A 22 -62.27 34.05 -16.51
C LYS A 22 -62.20 32.84 -17.47
N ASP A 23 -61.35 31.87 -17.16
CA ASP A 23 -61.17 30.60 -17.89
C ASP A 23 -62.15 29.49 -17.43
N GLY A 24 -63.12 29.82 -16.56
CA GLY A 24 -64.08 28.86 -16.02
C GLY A 24 -63.48 27.86 -15.03
N ARG A 25 -62.30 28.17 -14.45
CA ARG A 25 -61.63 27.32 -13.46
C ARG A 25 -61.49 28.03 -12.13
N TRP A 26 -61.37 27.23 -11.07
CA TRP A 26 -60.98 27.70 -9.75
C TRP A 26 -59.46 27.68 -9.63
N HIS A 27 -58.88 28.82 -9.28
CA HIS A 27 -57.44 29.03 -9.07
C HIS A 27 -57.14 29.14 -7.58
N GLY A 28 -56.02 28.56 -7.16
CA GLY A 28 -55.43 28.70 -5.84
C GLY A 28 -53.97 29.16 -5.95
N TYR A 29 -53.56 30.11 -5.12
CA TYR A 29 -52.16 30.48 -4.93
C TYR A 29 -51.76 30.26 -3.48
N VAL A 30 -50.62 29.63 -3.26
CA VAL A 30 -50.06 29.37 -1.92
C VAL A 30 -48.62 29.87 -1.88
N THR A 31 -48.30 30.73 -0.91
CA THR A 31 -46.90 31.04 -0.60
C THR A 31 -46.31 29.89 0.20
N VAL A 32 -45.24 29.29 -0.30
CA VAL A 32 -44.62 28.07 0.28
C VAL A 32 -43.20 28.29 0.79
N GLY A 33 -42.62 29.47 0.58
CA GLY A 33 -41.30 29.84 1.05
C GLY A 33 -40.79 31.10 0.35
N THR A 34 -39.47 31.24 0.31
CA THR A 34 -38.75 32.30 -0.40
C THR A 34 -37.78 31.66 -1.37
N LYS A 35 -37.69 32.19 -2.59
CA LYS A 35 -36.71 31.77 -3.59
C LYS A 35 -35.32 32.34 -3.27
N ASP A 36 -34.32 31.90 -4.03
CA ASP A 36 -32.94 32.35 -3.86
C ASP A 36 -32.72 33.83 -4.23
N ASP A 37 -33.63 34.45 -4.98
CA ASP A 37 -33.67 35.88 -5.29
C ASP A 37 -34.33 36.75 -4.18
N GLY A 38 -34.73 36.14 -3.06
CA GLY A 38 -35.44 36.81 -1.97
C GLY A 38 -36.94 37.05 -2.21
N SER A 39 -37.47 36.70 -3.39
CA SER A 39 -38.91 36.83 -3.69
C SER A 39 -39.73 35.67 -3.11
N PRO A 40 -41.01 35.88 -2.76
CA PRO A 40 -41.88 34.79 -2.30
C PRO A 40 -42.07 33.69 -3.35
N ASP A 41 -41.84 32.43 -2.97
CA ASP A 41 -42.20 31.26 -3.76
C ASP A 41 -43.73 31.07 -3.67
N ARG A 42 -44.44 31.51 -4.72
CA ARG A 42 -45.89 31.37 -4.87
C ARG A 42 -46.24 30.35 -5.92
N ARG A 43 -46.82 29.24 -5.48
CA ARG A 43 -47.27 28.14 -6.34
C ARG A 43 -48.72 28.31 -6.74
N HIS A 44 -49.01 28.09 -8.02
CA HIS A 44 -50.34 28.16 -8.63
C HIS A 44 -50.93 26.76 -8.83
N ILE A 45 -52.22 26.61 -8.55
CA ILE A 45 -52.99 25.37 -8.75
C ILE A 45 -54.33 25.76 -9.39
N SER A 46 -54.78 25.05 -10.42
CA SER A 46 -56.14 25.22 -10.95
C SER A 46 -56.94 23.90 -11.00
N ARG A 47 -58.24 23.96 -10.73
CA ARG A 47 -59.18 22.82 -10.78
C ARG A 47 -60.53 23.26 -11.37
N LYS A 48 -61.34 22.31 -11.82
CA LYS A 48 -62.69 22.59 -12.36
C LYS A 48 -63.67 23.03 -11.27
N THR A 49 -63.55 22.52 -10.04
CA THR A 49 -64.48 22.80 -8.94
C THR A 49 -63.81 23.53 -7.76
N ARG A 50 -64.62 24.27 -6.98
CA ARG A 50 -64.17 24.94 -5.76
C ARG A 50 -63.68 23.96 -4.68
N PRO A 51 -64.37 22.84 -4.39
CA PRO A 51 -63.89 21.85 -3.43
C PRO A 51 -62.53 21.27 -3.83
N ASP A 52 -62.31 20.94 -5.10
CA ASP A 52 -61.05 20.36 -5.57
C ASP A 52 -59.86 21.30 -5.40
N VAL A 53 -60.02 22.59 -5.75
CA VAL A 53 -58.92 23.56 -5.56
C VAL A 53 -58.67 23.80 -4.07
N THR A 54 -59.72 23.81 -3.24
CA THR A 54 -59.62 24.00 -1.78
C THR A 54 -58.89 22.82 -1.13
N LYS A 55 -59.19 21.58 -1.55
CA LYS A 55 -58.48 20.38 -1.11
C LYS A 55 -57.00 20.41 -1.53
N ALA A 56 -56.72 20.81 -2.77
CA ALA A 56 -55.35 20.90 -3.29
C ALA A 56 -54.52 22.01 -2.61
N VAL A 57 -55.14 23.16 -2.30
CA VAL A 57 -54.51 24.25 -1.53
C VAL A 57 -54.18 23.79 -0.12
N ARG A 58 -55.15 23.20 0.60
CA ARG A 58 -54.94 22.68 1.96
C ARG A 58 -53.85 21.60 2.03
N GLU A 59 -53.76 20.74 1.01
CA GLU A 59 -52.70 19.74 0.93
C GLU A 59 -51.33 20.38 0.72
N LEU A 60 -51.23 21.40 -0.14
CA LEU A 60 -49.98 22.14 -0.33
C LEU A 60 -49.56 22.94 0.93
N GLU A 61 -50.52 23.50 1.66
CA GLU A 61 -50.30 24.12 2.97
C GLU A 61 -49.79 23.10 3.99
N ARG A 62 -50.41 21.92 4.09
CA ARG A 62 -49.92 20.83 4.96
C ARG A 62 -48.52 20.36 4.59
N GLN A 63 -48.18 20.34 3.30
CA GLN A 63 -46.83 20.02 2.86
C GLN A 63 -45.84 21.14 3.23
N ARG A 64 -46.22 22.41 3.14
CA ARG A 64 -45.40 23.56 3.56
C ARG A 64 -45.12 23.48 5.06
N ASP A 65 -46.16 23.28 5.85
CA ASP A 65 -46.09 23.27 7.32
C ASP A 65 -45.27 22.06 7.85
N LYS A 66 -45.20 20.98 7.06
CA LYS A 66 -44.32 19.82 7.30
C LYS A 66 -42.87 20.00 6.80
N GLY A 67 -42.53 21.14 6.20
CA GLY A 67 -41.24 21.33 5.52
C GLY A 67 -41.03 20.46 4.28
N ALA A 68 -42.09 19.83 3.76
CA ALA A 68 -42.06 18.93 2.61
C ALA A 68 -42.23 19.64 1.26
N VAL A 69 -42.59 20.93 1.25
CA VAL A 69 -42.60 21.73 0.01
C VAL A 69 -41.18 22.12 -0.36
N ARG A 70 -40.77 21.63 -1.54
CA ARG A 70 -39.50 21.95 -2.21
C ARG A 70 -39.38 23.46 -2.46
N LYS A 71 -38.17 24.02 -2.37
CA LYS A 71 -37.91 25.38 -2.88
C LYS A 71 -38.09 25.43 -4.40
N ALA A 72 -38.74 26.47 -4.93
CA ALA A 72 -38.68 26.76 -6.37
C ALA A 72 -37.37 27.48 -6.74
N GLY A 73 -36.42 26.72 -7.24
CA GLY A 73 -35.12 27.19 -7.75
C GLY A 73 -34.30 26.00 -8.23
N GLN A 74 -33.80 26.07 -9.47
CA GLN A 74 -33.01 25.04 -10.17
C GLN A 74 -33.73 23.69 -10.43
N ASN A 75 -34.07 23.46 -11.72
CA ASN A 75 -34.51 22.15 -12.23
C ASN A 75 -33.30 21.20 -12.40
N TRP A 76 -32.71 20.76 -11.29
CA TRP A 76 -31.57 19.84 -11.32
C TRP A 76 -31.88 18.53 -12.06
N THR A 77 -31.06 18.23 -13.06
CA THR A 77 -30.86 16.85 -13.56
C THR A 77 -29.94 16.10 -12.60
N LEU A 78 -29.96 14.77 -12.65
CA LEU A 78 -29.03 13.96 -11.87
C LEU A 78 -27.59 14.28 -12.26
N GLU A 79 -27.30 14.50 -13.54
CA GLU A 79 -25.98 14.94 -14.02
C GLU A 79 -25.51 16.23 -13.35
N THR A 80 -26.29 17.32 -13.52
CA THR A 80 -25.91 18.63 -12.96
C THR A 80 -25.75 18.56 -11.45
N TRP A 81 -26.63 17.84 -10.75
CA TRP A 81 -26.51 17.63 -9.30
C TRP A 81 -25.26 16.84 -8.92
N LEU A 82 -24.94 15.74 -9.61
CA LEU A 82 -23.78 14.92 -9.30
C LEU A 82 -22.47 15.66 -9.58
N VAL A 83 -22.39 16.46 -10.66
CA VAL A 83 -21.25 17.34 -10.95
C VAL A 83 -21.10 18.40 -9.85
N HIS A 84 -22.19 19.08 -9.47
CA HIS A 84 -22.14 20.07 -8.39
C HIS A 84 -21.71 19.44 -7.06
N TRP A 85 -22.30 18.30 -6.70
CA TRP A 85 -21.99 17.56 -5.48
C TRP A 85 -20.55 17.08 -5.43
N VAL A 86 -20.05 16.44 -6.50
CA VAL A 86 -18.71 15.85 -6.49
C VAL A 86 -17.64 16.94 -6.39
N GLU A 87 -17.73 18.00 -7.20
CA GLU A 87 -16.71 19.04 -7.25
C GLU A 87 -16.81 20.09 -6.12
N ASN A 88 -18.01 20.49 -5.71
CA ASN A 88 -18.18 21.63 -4.77
C ASN A 88 -18.53 21.21 -3.34
N ILE A 89 -19.12 20.02 -3.14
CA ILE A 89 -19.56 19.56 -1.81
C ILE A 89 -18.66 18.46 -1.26
N ALA A 90 -18.39 17.43 -2.06
CA ALA A 90 -17.61 16.28 -1.64
C ALA A 90 -16.11 16.57 -1.65
N ALA A 91 -15.56 17.12 -2.75
CA ALA A 91 -14.12 17.30 -2.91
C ALA A 91 -13.41 18.06 -1.76
N PRO A 92 -13.96 19.14 -1.16
CA PRO A 92 -13.32 19.82 -0.04
C PRO A 92 -13.29 18.99 1.26
N ASN A 93 -14.19 18.02 1.41
CA ASN A 93 -14.51 17.36 2.68
C ASN A 93 -14.06 15.89 2.73
N VAL A 94 -13.58 15.31 1.63
CA VAL A 94 -13.17 13.89 1.57
C VAL A 94 -11.72 13.74 1.12
N SER A 95 -11.08 12.63 1.52
CA SER A 95 -9.71 12.34 1.07
C SER A 95 -9.63 12.07 -0.44
N GLU A 96 -8.53 12.45 -1.09
CA GLU A 96 -8.27 12.26 -2.53
C GLU A 96 -8.78 10.95 -3.13
N ASN A 97 -8.41 9.79 -2.59
CA ASN A 97 -8.87 8.49 -3.11
C ASN A 97 -10.40 8.33 -3.09
N THR A 98 -11.08 9.01 -2.15
CA THR A 98 -12.55 9.01 -2.04
C THR A 98 -13.17 9.88 -3.13
N ILE A 99 -12.65 11.10 -3.35
CA ILE A 99 -13.13 11.97 -4.43
C ILE A 99 -12.80 11.39 -5.81
N ASP A 100 -11.65 10.72 -5.98
CA ASP A 100 -11.33 9.95 -7.19
C ASP A 100 -12.38 8.86 -7.46
N GLY A 101 -12.70 8.05 -6.44
CA GLY A 101 -13.72 7.00 -6.55
C GLY A 101 -15.12 7.56 -6.82
N TYR A 102 -15.45 8.72 -6.26
CA TYR A 102 -16.70 9.42 -6.58
C TYR A 102 -16.71 9.93 -8.01
N ARG A 103 -15.65 10.61 -8.48
CA ARG A 103 -15.52 11.07 -9.88
C ARG A 103 -15.61 9.93 -10.88
N VAL A 104 -14.99 8.78 -10.60
CA VAL A 104 -15.11 7.59 -11.46
C VAL A 104 -16.56 7.10 -11.53
N ALA A 105 -17.21 6.91 -10.37
CA ALA A 105 -18.60 6.46 -10.32
C ALA A 105 -19.58 7.48 -10.95
N VAL A 106 -19.33 8.78 -10.79
CA VAL A 106 -20.13 9.86 -11.38
C VAL A 106 -19.93 9.92 -12.90
N ASN A 107 -18.70 10.14 -13.36
CA ASN A 107 -18.41 10.48 -14.75
C ASN A 107 -18.45 9.27 -15.70
N HIS A 108 -18.02 8.08 -15.25
CA HIS A 108 -17.98 6.88 -16.11
C HIS A 108 -19.21 5.98 -16.00
N HIS A 109 -20.05 6.14 -14.98
CA HIS A 109 -21.19 5.25 -14.73
C HIS A 109 -22.51 6.00 -14.57
N LEU A 110 -22.64 6.89 -13.57
CA LEU A 110 -23.92 7.52 -13.24
C LEU A 110 -24.38 8.56 -14.28
N ILE A 111 -23.49 9.43 -14.77
CA ILE A 111 -23.85 10.41 -15.80
C ILE A 111 -24.25 9.70 -17.12
N PRO A 112 -23.43 8.79 -17.69
CA PRO A 112 -23.81 8.08 -18.91
C PRO A 112 -25.05 7.20 -18.78
N GLY A 113 -25.31 6.64 -17.59
CA GLY A 113 -26.43 5.72 -17.36
C GLY A 113 -27.75 6.38 -16.93
N LEU A 114 -27.69 7.47 -16.17
CA LEU A 114 -28.83 8.07 -15.49
C LEU A 114 -28.83 9.61 -15.48
N GLY A 115 -27.79 10.28 -16.00
CA GLY A 115 -27.57 11.72 -15.86
C GLY A 115 -28.74 12.59 -16.37
N ALA A 116 -29.38 12.16 -17.46
CA ALA A 116 -30.53 12.83 -18.07
C ALA A 116 -31.82 12.79 -17.24
N HIS A 117 -31.92 11.94 -16.21
CA HIS A 117 -33.09 11.93 -15.33
C HIS A 117 -33.14 13.22 -14.51
N ARG A 118 -34.31 13.87 -14.46
CA ARG A 118 -34.58 14.92 -13.48
C ARG A 118 -34.56 14.29 -12.08
N LEU A 119 -33.93 14.94 -11.09
CA LEU A 119 -33.85 14.40 -9.72
C LEU A 119 -35.22 13.96 -9.19
N GLU A 120 -36.25 14.78 -9.39
CA GLU A 120 -37.62 14.52 -8.94
C GLU A 120 -38.35 13.39 -9.67
N LYS A 121 -37.81 12.89 -10.79
CA LYS A 121 -38.32 11.74 -11.56
C LYS A 121 -37.40 10.53 -11.48
N LEU A 122 -36.41 10.54 -10.57
CA LEU A 122 -35.54 9.40 -10.33
C LEU A 122 -36.22 8.45 -9.35
N GLU A 123 -36.67 7.31 -9.86
CA GLU A 123 -37.36 6.27 -9.08
C GLU A 123 -36.40 5.12 -8.75
N PRO A 124 -36.64 4.33 -7.68
CA PRO A 124 -35.77 3.19 -7.31
C PRO A 124 -35.50 2.22 -8.46
N GLU A 125 -36.50 1.95 -9.27
CA GLU A 125 -36.47 0.99 -10.39
C GLU A 125 -35.54 1.46 -11.52
N HIS A 126 -35.30 2.77 -11.65
CA HIS A 126 -34.30 3.29 -12.58
C HIS A 126 -32.88 2.91 -12.14
N LEU A 127 -32.60 2.99 -10.84
CA LEU A 127 -31.33 2.59 -10.26
C LEU A 127 -31.12 1.08 -10.39
N GLU A 128 -32.14 0.28 -10.10
CA GLU A 128 -32.09 -1.18 -10.19
C GLU A 128 -31.86 -1.66 -11.65
N ARG A 129 -32.60 -1.12 -12.62
CA ARG A 129 -32.38 -1.40 -14.06
C ARG A 129 -30.97 -0.99 -14.50
N PHE A 130 -30.48 0.16 -14.02
CA PHE A 130 -29.13 0.64 -14.32
C PHE A 130 -28.05 -0.31 -13.76
N TYR A 131 -28.18 -0.76 -12.51
CA TYR A 131 -27.21 -1.70 -11.94
C TYR A 131 -27.22 -3.06 -12.65
N LYS A 132 -28.40 -3.58 -13.03
CA LYS A 132 -28.49 -4.78 -13.86
C LYS A 132 -27.75 -4.58 -15.19
N LYS A 133 -28.01 -3.48 -15.89
CA LYS A 133 -27.31 -3.12 -17.14
C LYS A 133 -25.79 -2.99 -16.96
N MET A 134 -25.31 -2.49 -15.83
CA MET A 134 -23.86 -2.48 -15.53
C MET A 134 -23.28 -3.90 -15.49
N GLN A 135 -23.96 -4.83 -14.81
CA GLN A 135 -23.55 -6.22 -14.67
C GLN A 135 -23.67 -6.99 -16.00
N ASP A 136 -24.77 -6.83 -16.72
CA ASP A 136 -24.99 -7.38 -18.07
C ASP A 136 -23.88 -6.92 -19.04
N ASN A 137 -23.37 -5.69 -18.87
CA ASN A 137 -22.23 -5.13 -19.63
C ASN A 137 -20.84 -5.50 -19.04
N GLY A 138 -20.74 -6.51 -18.16
CA GLY A 138 -19.47 -7.03 -17.64
C GLY A 138 -18.87 -6.27 -16.45
N SER A 139 -19.59 -5.33 -15.82
CA SER A 139 -19.11 -4.69 -14.58
C SER A 139 -19.22 -5.64 -13.39
N ALA A 140 -18.11 -5.86 -12.69
CA ALA A 140 -18.10 -6.63 -11.43
C ALA A 140 -19.12 -6.08 -10.42
N ALA A 141 -19.76 -6.97 -9.65
CA ALA A 141 -20.78 -6.61 -8.67
C ALA A 141 -20.29 -5.57 -7.63
N GLY A 142 -19.01 -5.65 -7.24
CA GLY A 142 -18.37 -4.64 -6.38
C GLY A 142 -18.35 -3.23 -6.98
N THR A 143 -18.14 -3.09 -8.29
CA THR A 143 -18.16 -1.80 -9.01
C THR A 143 -19.58 -1.21 -9.05
N ALA A 144 -20.58 -2.04 -9.35
CA ALA A 144 -21.98 -1.62 -9.34
C ALA A 144 -22.44 -1.25 -7.91
N HIS A 145 -22.01 -1.99 -6.88
CA HIS A 145 -22.28 -1.66 -5.48
C HIS A 145 -21.59 -0.38 -5.02
N GLN A 146 -20.35 -0.12 -5.44
CA GLN A 146 -19.67 1.14 -5.15
C GLN A 146 -20.38 2.32 -5.82
N THR A 147 -20.87 2.13 -7.05
CA THR A 147 -21.68 3.13 -7.77
C THR A 147 -22.99 3.43 -7.04
N HIS A 148 -23.68 2.39 -6.54
CA HIS A 148 -24.85 2.53 -5.65
C HIS A 148 -24.53 3.33 -4.37
N ARG A 149 -23.40 3.07 -3.70
CA ARG A 149 -22.98 3.83 -2.51
C ARG A 149 -22.69 5.29 -2.82
N THR A 150 -22.05 5.59 -3.95
CA THR A 150 -21.77 6.97 -4.39
C THR A 150 -23.08 7.74 -4.62
N VAL A 151 -24.01 7.22 -5.45
CA VAL A 151 -25.27 7.91 -5.72
C VAL A 151 -26.15 8.03 -4.48
N ARG A 152 -26.19 7.01 -3.61
CA ARG A 152 -26.89 7.08 -2.32
C ARG A 152 -26.35 8.21 -1.43
N THR A 153 -25.03 8.41 -1.39
CA THR A 153 -24.40 9.49 -0.64
C THR A 153 -24.73 10.87 -1.24
N ALA A 154 -24.66 11.00 -2.56
CA ALA A 154 -24.98 12.25 -3.25
C ALA A 154 -26.45 12.65 -3.13
N LEU A 155 -27.37 11.68 -3.19
CA LEU A 155 -28.81 11.93 -3.03
C LEU A 155 -29.22 12.16 -1.58
N ASN A 156 -28.48 11.61 -0.60
CA ASN A 156 -28.67 11.99 0.82
C ASN A 156 -28.37 13.48 1.04
N GLU A 157 -27.33 14.02 0.40
CA GLU A 157 -27.02 15.45 0.48
C GLU A 157 -28.07 16.30 -0.26
N ALA A 158 -28.65 15.80 -1.36
CA ALA A 158 -29.78 16.44 -2.05
C ALA A 158 -31.02 16.54 -1.13
N VAL A 159 -31.30 15.48 -0.35
CA VAL A 159 -32.37 15.49 0.66
C VAL A 159 -32.04 16.47 1.79
N ARG A 160 -30.82 16.45 2.32
CA ARG A 160 -30.36 17.36 3.39
C ARG A 160 -30.51 18.84 3.00
N ARG A 161 -30.33 19.18 1.72
CA ARG A 161 -30.48 20.54 1.18
C ARG A 161 -31.90 20.88 0.67
N GLY A 162 -32.84 19.94 0.76
CA GLY A 162 -34.24 20.15 0.35
C GLY A 162 -34.49 20.11 -1.16
N HIS A 163 -33.52 19.66 -1.97
CA HIS A 163 -33.71 19.41 -3.41
C HIS A 163 -34.50 18.12 -3.69
N LEU A 164 -34.46 17.17 -2.74
CA LEU A 164 -35.28 15.95 -2.74
C LEU A 164 -36.01 15.77 -1.41
N THR A 165 -37.20 15.17 -1.45
CA THR A 165 -37.97 14.83 -0.24
C THR A 165 -37.57 13.46 0.32
N VAL A 166 -37.22 12.52 -0.56
CA VAL A 166 -36.84 11.14 -0.26
C VAL A 166 -35.69 10.73 -1.17
N ASN A 167 -34.77 9.91 -0.67
CA ASN A 167 -33.68 9.36 -1.48
C ASN A 167 -34.14 8.05 -2.17
N PRO A 168 -34.30 7.99 -3.50
CA PRO A 168 -34.68 6.75 -4.18
C PRO A 168 -33.62 5.64 -3.99
N ALA A 169 -32.34 6.00 -3.83
CA ALA A 169 -31.25 5.05 -3.59
C ALA A 169 -31.18 4.49 -2.17
N THR A 170 -32.02 4.96 -1.22
CA THR A 170 -32.23 4.23 0.06
C THR A 170 -33.31 3.15 -0.04
N ILE A 171 -34.15 3.21 -1.08
CA ILE A 171 -35.24 2.25 -1.33
C ILE A 171 -34.78 1.18 -2.34
N ALA A 172 -34.05 1.59 -3.38
CA ALA A 172 -33.52 0.70 -4.41
C ALA A 172 -32.61 -0.40 -3.83
N LYS A 173 -32.82 -1.63 -4.27
CA LYS A 173 -31.97 -2.78 -3.95
C LYS A 173 -30.61 -2.62 -4.61
N GLY A 174 -29.61 -2.24 -3.82
CA GLY A 174 -28.21 -2.19 -4.27
C GLY A 174 -27.70 -3.59 -4.63
N PRO A 175 -26.75 -3.71 -5.59
CA PRO A 175 -26.15 -4.99 -5.97
C PRO A 175 -25.59 -5.75 -4.78
N ARG A 176 -25.86 -7.05 -4.69
CA ARG A 176 -25.22 -7.91 -3.68
C ARG A 176 -23.76 -8.10 -4.08
N VAL A 177 -22.86 -7.89 -3.13
CA VAL A 177 -21.45 -8.27 -3.25
C VAL A 177 -21.28 -9.49 -2.38
N GLU A 178 -20.89 -10.60 -2.98
CA GLU A 178 -20.46 -11.78 -2.23
C GLU A 178 -19.08 -11.47 -1.62
N GLU A 179 -18.93 -11.72 -0.32
CA GLU A 179 -17.61 -11.59 0.32
C GLU A 179 -16.84 -12.89 0.05
N GLU A 180 -15.90 -12.85 -0.90
CA GLU A 180 -14.92 -13.93 -1.09
C GLU A 180 -14.18 -14.19 0.23
N GLU A 181 -14.21 -15.44 0.70
CA GLU A 181 -13.43 -15.85 1.87
C GLU A 181 -11.94 -15.85 1.51
N VAL A 182 -11.17 -14.99 2.19
CA VAL A 182 -9.73 -14.87 1.97
C VAL A 182 -9.02 -15.90 2.82
N GLU A 183 -8.66 -17.02 2.20
CA GLU A 183 -7.81 -18.02 2.83
C GLU A 183 -6.41 -17.43 3.13
N PRO A 184 -5.87 -17.59 4.36
CA PRO A 184 -4.51 -17.18 4.72
C PRO A 184 -3.47 -18.13 4.11
N TYR A 185 -2.24 -17.67 3.90
CA TYR A 185 -1.16 -18.55 3.44
C TYR A 185 -0.82 -19.59 4.51
N SER A 186 -0.54 -20.82 4.10
CA SER A 186 -0.07 -21.87 5.02
C SER A 186 1.32 -21.55 5.57
N VAL A 187 1.77 -22.25 6.62
CA VAL A 187 3.11 -22.03 7.19
C VAL A 187 4.20 -22.33 6.16
N GLU A 188 4.00 -23.35 5.34
CA GLU A 188 4.89 -23.81 4.27
C GLU A 188 4.91 -22.83 3.09
N GLU A 189 3.78 -22.18 2.78
CA GLU A 189 3.73 -21.06 1.82
C GLU A 189 4.48 -19.83 2.35
N VAL A 190 4.28 -19.48 3.63
CA VAL A 190 4.99 -18.37 4.28
C VAL A 190 6.50 -18.62 4.34
N GLN A 191 6.93 -19.83 4.69
CA GLN A 191 8.35 -20.22 4.70
C GLN A 191 8.99 -20.09 3.31
N ARG A 192 8.33 -20.59 2.25
CA ARG A 192 8.81 -20.44 0.87
C ARG A 192 8.86 -18.97 0.43
N LEU A 193 7.86 -18.17 0.80
CA LEU A 193 7.85 -16.73 0.54
C LEU A 193 8.96 -15.98 1.26
N LEU A 194 9.28 -16.37 2.50
CA LEU A 194 10.40 -15.80 3.25
C LEU A 194 11.73 -16.21 2.62
N ALA A 195 11.92 -17.48 2.27
CA ALA A 195 13.14 -17.96 1.61
C ALA A 195 13.41 -17.26 0.27
N GLU A 196 12.37 -17.04 -0.55
CA GLU A 196 12.52 -16.28 -1.79
C GLU A 196 12.73 -14.77 -1.53
N ALA A 197 12.05 -14.21 -0.53
CA ALA A 197 12.21 -12.79 -0.16
C ALA A 197 13.64 -12.43 0.25
N HIS A 198 14.40 -13.36 0.86
CA HIS A 198 15.79 -13.15 1.24
C HIS A 198 16.73 -12.92 0.03
N LYS A 199 16.32 -13.30 -1.19
CA LYS A 199 17.07 -13.06 -2.43
C LYS A 199 16.89 -11.64 -2.98
N HIS A 200 16.18 -10.76 -2.28
CA HIS A 200 15.85 -9.42 -2.75
C HIS A 200 16.26 -8.35 -1.74
N ARG A 201 16.98 -7.30 -2.19
CA ARG A 201 17.40 -6.11 -1.41
C ARG A 201 16.42 -5.60 -0.32
N ASN A 202 15.12 -5.73 -0.54
CA ASN A 202 14.10 -5.30 0.41
C ASN A 202 13.48 -6.49 1.18
N THR A 203 14.25 -7.47 1.66
CA THR A 203 13.72 -8.63 2.41
C THR A 203 12.78 -8.21 3.54
N ALA A 204 13.22 -7.29 4.42
CA ALA A 204 12.46 -6.83 5.57
C ALA A 204 11.07 -6.26 5.22
N ARG A 205 10.91 -5.69 4.00
CA ARG A 205 9.61 -5.20 3.49
C ARG A 205 8.57 -6.32 3.44
N TRP A 206 8.98 -7.54 3.07
CA TRP A 206 8.09 -8.70 2.97
C TRP A 206 7.88 -9.37 4.32
N VAL A 207 8.94 -9.51 5.13
CA VAL A 207 8.84 -10.06 6.50
C VAL A 207 7.85 -9.24 7.35
N ILE A 208 7.92 -7.90 7.30
CA ILE A 208 6.96 -7.02 8.00
C ILE A 208 5.51 -7.25 7.54
N ALA A 209 5.28 -7.56 6.27
CA ALA A 209 3.92 -7.80 5.76
C ALA A 209 3.34 -9.15 6.19
N LEU A 210 4.19 -10.18 6.29
CA LEU A 210 3.82 -11.54 6.67
C LEU A 210 3.75 -11.73 8.19
N ALA A 211 4.65 -11.11 8.96
CA ALA A 211 4.73 -11.25 10.42
C ALA A 211 3.88 -10.20 11.17
N LEU A 212 3.93 -8.93 10.76
CA LEU A 212 3.27 -7.81 11.47
C LEU A 212 1.97 -7.33 10.80
N GLY A 213 1.64 -7.86 9.61
CA GLY A 213 0.40 -7.54 8.90
C GLY A 213 0.26 -6.06 8.50
N LEU A 214 1.34 -5.29 8.43
CA LEU A 214 1.27 -3.86 8.11
C LEU A 214 0.73 -3.62 6.70
N ARG A 215 -0.08 -2.56 6.54
CA ARG A 215 -0.63 -2.23 5.21
C ARG A 215 0.51 -1.76 4.30
N GLN A 216 0.48 -2.12 3.00
CA GLN A 216 1.50 -1.71 2.02
C GLN A 216 1.96 -0.25 2.17
N GLY A 217 1.00 0.68 2.21
CA GLY A 217 1.30 2.10 2.36
C GLY A 217 1.95 2.47 3.70
N GLU A 218 1.63 1.78 4.79
CA GLU A 218 2.26 1.98 6.11
C GLU A 218 3.75 1.57 6.05
N VAL A 219 4.05 0.39 5.49
CA VAL A 219 5.45 -0.09 5.37
C VAL A 219 6.27 0.79 4.43
N LEU A 220 5.75 1.10 3.25
CA LEU A 220 6.41 2.00 2.29
C LEU A 220 6.45 3.47 2.74
N GLY A 221 5.72 3.83 3.80
CA GLY A 221 5.74 5.16 4.41
C GLY A 221 6.75 5.29 5.55
N MET A 222 7.36 4.17 5.99
CA MET A 222 8.23 4.11 7.14
C MET A 222 9.56 4.83 6.88
N GLN A 223 9.99 5.64 7.84
CA GLN A 223 11.29 6.29 7.87
C GLN A 223 12.15 5.71 9.00
N TRP A 224 13.47 5.85 8.92
CA TRP A 224 14.36 5.37 9.99
C TRP A 224 14.07 6.02 11.35
N THR A 225 13.52 7.25 11.37
CA THR A 225 13.03 7.93 12.59
C THR A 225 11.76 7.33 13.20
N ASP A 226 11.18 6.32 12.55
CA ASP A 226 10.08 5.50 13.08
C ASP A 226 10.56 4.17 13.68
N VAL A 227 11.81 3.76 13.46
CA VAL A 227 12.38 2.49 13.92
C VAL A 227 13.24 2.74 15.15
N ASP A 228 12.92 2.04 16.24
CA ASP A 228 13.56 2.17 17.55
C ASP A 228 14.35 0.88 17.83
N PHE A 229 15.67 0.95 17.69
CA PHE A 229 16.58 -0.20 17.87
C PHE A 229 16.97 -0.47 19.33
N GLU A 230 16.61 0.43 20.24
CA GLU A 230 16.85 0.29 21.69
C GLU A 230 15.62 -0.33 22.38
N LEU A 231 14.42 0.02 21.91
CA LEU A 231 13.14 -0.49 22.43
C LEU A 231 12.53 -1.60 21.58
N ASP A 232 13.19 -2.04 20.50
CA ASP A 232 12.72 -3.00 19.50
C ASP A 232 11.28 -2.71 19.00
N VAL A 233 11.04 -1.45 18.63
CA VAL A 233 9.70 -0.92 18.28
C VAL A 233 9.68 -0.18 16.95
N ILE A 234 8.68 -0.48 16.11
CA ILE A 234 8.33 0.31 14.92
C ILE A 234 7.10 1.18 15.20
N ARG A 235 7.18 2.47 14.85
CA ARG A 235 6.09 3.45 15.04
C ARG A 235 5.39 3.80 13.73
N VAL A 236 4.18 3.26 13.52
CA VAL A 236 3.43 3.49 12.26
C VAL A 236 2.82 4.91 12.23
N ARG A 237 3.57 5.91 11.75
CA ARG A 237 3.14 7.33 11.76
C ARG A 237 2.45 7.82 10.48
N ARG A 238 2.84 7.28 9.33
CA ARG A 238 2.46 7.79 8.00
C ARG A 238 2.23 6.65 7.01
N GLY A 239 1.54 6.94 5.91
CA GLY A 239 1.31 6.00 4.82
C GLY A 239 1.69 6.60 3.48
N ARG A 240 2.56 5.92 2.73
CA ARG A 240 2.91 6.22 1.33
C ARG A 240 1.66 6.28 0.46
N LEU A 241 1.57 7.32 -0.36
CA LEU A 241 0.54 7.46 -1.38
C LEU A 241 1.07 6.98 -2.73
N ARG A 242 0.18 6.45 -3.58
CA ARG A 242 0.53 6.23 -4.99
C ARG A 242 0.75 7.60 -5.65
N PRO A 243 1.95 7.88 -6.20
CA PRO A 243 2.26 9.17 -6.80
C PRO A 243 1.37 9.41 -8.03
N ARG A 244 1.17 10.68 -8.37
CA ARG A 244 0.47 11.12 -9.59
C ARG A 244 1.38 12.05 -10.34
N TYR A 245 1.55 11.80 -11.63
CA TYR A 245 2.47 12.58 -12.45
C TYR A 245 1.70 13.40 -13.46
N GLN A 246 2.20 14.61 -13.73
CA GLN A 246 1.86 15.44 -14.88
C GLN A 246 3.11 15.63 -15.75
N HIS A 247 2.93 15.96 -17.03
CA HIS A 247 4.03 16.34 -17.90
C HIS A 247 4.56 17.74 -17.53
N GLY A 248 5.80 17.82 -17.05
CA GLY A 248 6.55 19.09 -17.06
C GLY A 248 7.03 19.46 -18.46
N CYS A 249 7.03 18.53 -19.41
CA CYS A 249 7.38 18.79 -20.80
C CYS A 249 6.25 19.42 -21.64
N GLY A 250 5.08 19.72 -21.07
CA GLY A 250 3.90 20.20 -21.81
C GLY A 250 3.42 19.21 -22.87
N ASP A 251 3.24 17.94 -22.48
CA ASP A 251 2.80 16.79 -23.30
C ASP A 251 3.64 16.43 -24.56
N ARG A 252 4.64 17.24 -24.93
CA ARG A 252 5.54 17.08 -26.09
C ARG A 252 6.25 15.72 -26.23
N CYS A 253 6.33 14.90 -25.18
CA CYS A 253 7.09 13.64 -25.22
C CYS A 253 6.29 12.41 -25.69
N GLY A 254 4.98 12.52 -25.93
CA GLY A 254 4.14 11.42 -26.45
C GLY A 254 3.98 10.20 -25.54
N ARG A 255 4.53 10.23 -24.32
CA ARG A 255 4.46 9.15 -23.31
C ARG A 255 3.28 9.39 -22.37
N LYS A 256 2.92 8.42 -21.52
CA LYS A 256 2.04 8.67 -20.37
C LYS A 256 2.79 9.49 -19.31
N PRO A 257 2.11 10.32 -18.48
CA PRO A 257 2.78 11.24 -17.54
C PRO A 257 3.82 10.60 -16.62
N GLY A 258 3.59 9.37 -16.14
CA GLY A 258 4.52 8.65 -15.26
C GLY A 258 5.85 8.22 -15.92
N PHE A 259 5.92 8.25 -17.25
CA PHE A 259 7.10 7.94 -18.06
C PHE A 259 7.67 9.18 -18.78
N CYS A 260 7.16 10.38 -18.47
CA CYS A 260 7.77 11.62 -18.92
C CYS A 260 9.15 11.79 -18.24
N PRO A 261 10.23 12.13 -18.97
CA PRO A 261 11.53 12.44 -18.35
C PRO A 261 11.45 13.63 -17.40
N GLN A 262 10.63 14.62 -17.75
CA GLN A 262 10.33 15.81 -16.95
C GLN A 262 9.00 15.64 -16.18
N LYS A 263 8.75 14.46 -15.59
CA LYS A 263 7.50 14.22 -14.84
C LYS A 263 7.47 15.01 -13.54
N ILE A 264 6.38 15.72 -13.28
CA ILE A 264 6.15 16.47 -12.04
C ILE A 264 5.19 15.65 -11.17
N ASN A 265 5.57 15.32 -9.94
CA ASN A 265 4.67 14.65 -9.00
C ASN A 265 3.68 15.68 -8.41
N THR A 266 2.41 15.59 -8.80
CA THR A 266 1.34 16.50 -8.35
C THR A 266 0.70 16.08 -7.02
N ARG A 267 1.14 14.95 -6.45
CA ARG A 267 0.60 14.40 -5.20
C ARG A 267 1.65 14.37 -4.11
N ARG A 268 1.31 14.85 -2.91
CA ARG A 268 2.17 14.66 -1.72
C ARG A 268 2.51 13.18 -1.53
N GLU A 269 3.74 12.93 -1.09
CA GLU A 269 4.29 11.58 -1.00
C GLU A 269 3.59 10.68 0.04
N THR A 270 3.13 11.28 1.15
CA THR A 270 2.53 10.55 2.27
C THR A 270 1.23 11.19 2.76
N LYS A 271 0.46 10.43 3.52
CA LYS A 271 -0.60 10.92 4.41
C LYS A 271 -0.25 10.53 5.85
N THR A 272 -0.66 11.36 6.81
CA THR A 272 -0.76 10.93 8.21
C THR A 272 -1.81 9.80 8.32
N VAL A 273 -1.67 8.92 9.31
CA VAL A 273 -2.68 7.90 9.56
C VAL A 273 -3.93 8.57 10.15
N LYS A 274 -5.12 8.20 9.64
CA LYS A 274 -6.39 8.92 9.86
C LYS A 274 -6.92 8.93 11.30
N SER A 275 -6.35 8.18 12.23
CA SER A 275 -6.84 8.05 13.60
C SER A 275 -5.71 7.81 14.60
N ARG A 276 -5.95 8.12 15.88
CA ARG A 276 -5.00 7.85 16.97
C ARG A 276 -4.63 6.37 17.08
N ALA A 277 -5.60 5.47 16.90
CA ALA A 277 -5.36 4.02 16.86
C ALA A 277 -4.51 3.56 15.65
N GLY A 278 -4.41 4.40 14.61
CA GLY A 278 -3.53 4.15 13.47
C GLY A 278 -2.07 4.50 13.73
N GLN A 279 -1.82 5.48 14.61
CA GLN A 279 -0.50 5.83 15.12
C GLN A 279 -0.15 4.95 16.32
N ARG A 280 0.55 3.84 16.08
CA ARG A 280 0.89 2.86 17.13
C ARG A 280 2.37 2.47 17.14
N PRO A 281 2.97 2.24 18.32
CA PRO A 281 4.15 1.39 18.43
C PRO A 281 3.74 -0.06 18.22
N ILE A 282 4.64 -0.84 17.61
CA ILE A 282 4.52 -2.28 17.43
C ILE A 282 5.86 -2.86 17.85
N GLY A 283 5.85 -3.74 18.85
CA GLY A 283 7.03 -4.51 19.24
C GLY A 283 7.41 -5.49 18.12
N VAL A 284 8.71 -5.64 17.88
CA VAL A 284 9.26 -6.35 16.73
C VAL A 284 10.13 -7.52 17.22
N PRO A 285 10.03 -8.72 16.63
CA PRO A 285 10.95 -9.82 16.96
C PRO A 285 12.40 -9.43 16.70
N GLY A 286 13.32 -9.89 17.56
CA GLY A 286 14.74 -9.52 17.51
C GLY A 286 15.40 -9.88 16.17
N GLU A 287 14.97 -10.97 15.54
CA GLU A 287 15.42 -11.42 14.22
C GLU A 287 15.03 -10.42 13.11
N LEU A 288 13.85 -9.81 13.21
CA LEU A 288 13.40 -8.76 12.28
C LEU A 288 14.07 -7.42 12.58
N MET A 289 14.38 -7.13 13.85
CA MET A 289 15.20 -5.96 14.19
C MET A 289 16.63 -6.10 13.66
N GLU A 290 17.21 -7.29 13.72
CA GLU A 290 18.53 -7.57 13.13
C GLU A 290 18.51 -7.48 11.60
N LEU A 291 17.48 -8.04 10.94
CA LEU A 291 17.28 -7.87 9.51
C LEU A 291 17.14 -6.38 9.12
N LEU A 292 16.55 -5.54 9.98
CA LEU A 292 16.49 -4.10 9.78
C LEU A 292 17.83 -3.39 10.01
N ARG A 293 18.69 -3.87 10.92
CA ARG A 293 20.08 -3.38 11.08
C ARG A 293 20.90 -3.70 9.83
N GLN A 294 20.80 -4.92 9.32
CA GLN A 294 21.46 -5.36 8.08
C GLN A 294 20.98 -4.53 6.88
N HIS A 295 19.66 -4.38 6.71
CA HIS A 295 19.07 -3.56 5.65
C HIS A 295 19.53 -2.09 5.73
N LYS A 296 19.65 -1.52 6.93
CA LYS A 296 20.21 -0.18 7.12
C LYS A 296 21.66 -0.11 6.68
N GLY A 297 22.50 -1.07 7.12
CA GLY A 297 23.92 -1.12 6.74
C GLY A 297 24.13 -1.30 5.24
N GLU A 298 23.28 -2.05 4.54
CA GLU A 298 23.26 -2.14 3.08
C GLU A 298 22.86 -0.82 2.44
N GLN A 299 21.80 -0.17 2.93
CA GLN A 299 21.34 1.11 2.42
C GLN A 299 22.40 2.22 2.62
N ASP A 300 23.12 2.22 3.75
CA ASP A 300 24.25 3.13 4.02
C ASP A 300 25.42 2.90 3.04
N ARG A 301 25.66 1.66 2.59
CA ARG A 301 26.63 1.34 1.52
C ARG A 301 26.14 1.83 0.16
N GLU A 302 24.87 1.61 -0.16
CA GLU A 302 24.26 2.09 -1.40
C GLU A 302 24.27 3.62 -1.49
N GLN A 303 24.00 4.34 -0.39
CA GLN A 303 24.12 5.79 -0.32
C GLN A 303 25.55 6.25 -0.69
N LYS A 304 26.58 5.61 -0.11
CA LYS A 304 27.99 5.88 -0.42
C LYS A 304 28.36 5.55 -1.88
N ARG A 305 27.72 4.54 -2.48
CA ARG A 305 27.91 4.14 -3.90
C ARG A 305 27.21 5.09 -4.87
N ALA A 306 25.96 5.46 -4.57
CA ALA A 306 25.12 6.32 -5.39
C ALA A 306 25.59 7.78 -5.39
N ARG A 307 26.19 8.25 -4.29
CA ARG A 307 26.71 9.62 -4.12
C ARG A 307 25.64 10.65 -4.50
N ASP A 308 25.90 11.47 -5.52
CA ASP A 308 25.04 12.57 -5.97
C ASP A 308 23.70 12.09 -6.58
N LEU A 309 23.60 10.80 -6.93
CA LEU A 309 22.34 10.17 -7.32
C LEU A 309 21.48 9.77 -6.12
N TRP A 310 21.99 9.84 -4.89
CA TRP A 310 21.23 9.54 -3.68
C TRP A 310 20.29 10.69 -3.32
N THR A 311 18.99 10.39 -3.32
CA THR A 311 17.96 11.35 -2.90
C THR A 311 17.63 11.15 -1.42
N GLU A 312 18.19 11.98 -0.54
CA GLU A 312 17.98 11.82 0.90
C GLU A 312 16.55 12.20 1.32
N LYS A 313 15.79 11.19 1.79
CA LYS A 313 14.39 11.30 2.22
C LYS A 313 14.07 10.45 3.48
N GLY A 314 15.08 9.80 4.07
CA GLY A 314 15.00 9.04 5.32
C GLY A 314 14.11 7.79 5.32
N TYR A 315 13.62 7.33 4.16
CA TYR A 315 12.76 6.15 4.07
C TYR A 315 13.54 4.86 4.30
N VAL A 316 12.94 3.91 5.02
CA VAL A 316 13.49 2.56 5.19
C VAL A 316 13.57 1.84 3.85
N PHE A 317 12.49 1.88 3.05
CA PHE A 317 12.41 1.15 1.78
C PHE A 317 12.48 2.07 0.56
N THR A 318 13.66 2.12 -0.06
CA THR A 318 13.99 2.96 -1.23
C THR A 318 14.37 2.13 -2.47
N SER A 319 14.56 2.82 -3.59
CA SER A 319 15.47 2.37 -4.66
C SER A 319 16.94 2.42 -4.18
N PRO A 320 17.89 1.87 -4.96
CA PRO A 320 19.33 2.08 -4.74
C PRO A 320 19.79 3.55 -4.85
N THR A 321 18.89 4.48 -5.16
CA THR A 321 19.15 5.92 -5.32
C THR A 321 18.40 6.77 -4.28
N GLY A 322 17.98 6.18 -3.16
CA GLY A 322 17.27 6.87 -2.07
C GLY A 322 15.80 7.22 -2.35
N GLU A 323 15.35 7.12 -3.60
CA GLU A 323 13.96 7.42 -3.97
C GLU A 323 12.98 6.39 -3.35
N PRO A 324 11.99 6.80 -2.55
CA PRO A 324 10.98 5.92 -1.97
C PRO A 324 10.15 5.14 -3.00
N LEU A 325 9.97 3.84 -2.71
CA LEU A 325 9.31 2.90 -3.60
C LEU A 325 7.89 3.33 -4.03
N ASN A 326 7.55 3.00 -5.27
CA ASN A 326 6.21 3.19 -5.82
C ASN A 326 5.30 2.02 -5.42
N PRO A 327 4.16 2.25 -4.74
CA PRO A 327 3.24 1.18 -4.32
C PRO A 327 2.74 0.29 -5.46
N ASN A 328 2.66 0.78 -6.70
CA ASN A 328 2.28 -0.05 -7.84
C ASN A 328 3.40 -1.02 -8.23
N THR A 329 4.65 -0.55 -8.27
CA THR A 329 5.82 -1.40 -8.57
C THR A 329 6.07 -2.42 -7.45
N ASP A 330 5.92 -2.01 -6.19
CA ASP A 330 5.94 -2.91 -5.04
C ASP A 330 4.84 -3.98 -5.10
N PHE A 331 3.62 -3.64 -5.55
CA PHE A 331 2.57 -4.64 -5.79
C PHE A 331 2.96 -5.65 -6.88
N HIS A 332 3.60 -5.23 -7.98
CA HIS A 332 4.07 -6.18 -9.00
C HIS A 332 5.19 -7.08 -8.46
N LYS A 333 6.17 -6.53 -7.73
CA LYS A 333 7.20 -7.33 -7.05
C LYS A 333 6.64 -8.39 -6.10
N TRP A 334 5.50 -8.12 -5.45
CA TRP A 334 4.78 -9.13 -4.67
C TRP A 334 4.24 -10.28 -5.55
N LYS A 335 3.71 -10.00 -6.74
CA LYS A 335 3.25 -11.04 -7.69
C LYS A 335 4.43 -11.86 -8.23
N ASP A 336 5.55 -11.19 -8.50
CA ASP A 336 6.80 -11.84 -8.93
C ASP A 336 7.32 -12.79 -7.83
N LEU A 337 7.30 -12.33 -6.56
CA LEU A 337 7.67 -13.12 -5.39
C LEU A 337 6.78 -14.36 -5.18
N LEU A 338 5.45 -14.22 -5.30
CA LEU A 338 4.51 -15.35 -5.23
C LEU A 338 4.85 -16.42 -6.29
N LYS A 339 5.09 -15.97 -7.53
CA LYS A 339 5.43 -16.86 -8.65
C LYS A 339 6.77 -17.56 -8.42
N ALA A 340 7.78 -16.85 -7.96
CA ALA A 340 9.11 -17.41 -7.71
C ALA A 340 9.14 -18.40 -6.53
N ALA A 341 8.37 -18.16 -5.47
CA ALA A 341 8.19 -19.08 -4.34
C ALA A 341 7.29 -20.30 -4.67
N GLY A 342 6.66 -20.34 -5.85
CA GLY A 342 5.75 -21.42 -6.27
C GLY A 342 4.51 -21.54 -5.38
N VAL A 343 4.04 -20.44 -4.80
CA VAL A 343 2.83 -20.40 -3.94
C VAL A 343 1.61 -19.94 -4.73
N ARG A 344 0.41 -20.13 -4.18
CA ARG A 344 -0.83 -19.72 -4.85
C ARG A 344 -0.90 -18.21 -5.08
N ASP A 345 -1.58 -17.81 -6.14
CA ASP A 345 -1.70 -16.39 -6.46
C ASP A 345 -2.61 -15.65 -5.47
N GLY A 346 -2.22 -14.44 -5.08
CA GLY A 346 -2.99 -13.63 -4.13
C GLY A 346 -2.58 -12.15 -4.12
N ARG A 347 -3.28 -11.37 -3.31
CA ARG A 347 -3.02 -9.94 -3.12
C ARG A 347 -2.06 -9.78 -1.94
N LEU A 348 -1.29 -8.69 -1.96
CA LEU A 348 -0.47 -8.29 -0.80
C LEU A 348 -1.30 -8.03 0.47
N HIS A 349 -2.61 -7.75 0.34
CA HIS A 349 -3.49 -7.65 1.51
C HIS A 349 -3.76 -9.00 2.18
N ASP A 350 -3.55 -10.11 1.48
CA ASP A 350 -3.83 -11.46 1.96
C ASP A 350 -2.67 -11.97 2.84
N ALA A 351 -1.45 -11.43 2.66
CA ALA A 351 -0.36 -11.55 3.65
C ALA A 351 -0.76 -10.91 5.00
N ARG A 352 -1.44 -9.77 4.97
CA ARG A 352 -2.01 -9.14 6.18
C ARG A 352 -3.17 -9.95 6.77
N HIS A 353 -3.98 -10.64 5.95
CA HIS A 353 -4.96 -11.60 6.47
C HIS A 353 -4.26 -12.75 7.19
N THR A 354 -3.15 -13.26 6.64
CA THR A 354 -2.33 -14.33 7.23
C THR A 354 -1.77 -13.92 8.60
N ALA A 355 -1.11 -12.76 8.69
CA ALA A 355 -0.59 -12.23 9.96
C ALA A 355 -1.68 -12.10 11.04
N ALA A 356 -2.87 -11.61 10.67
CA ALA A 356 -4.00 -11.50 11.58
C ALA A 356 -4.47 -12.87 12.12
N THR A 357 -4.56 -13.88 11.24
CA THR A 357 -4.95 -15.24 11.62
C THR A 357 -3.91 -15.86 12.54
N VAL A 358 -2.61 -15.73 12.24
CA VAL A 358 -1.51 -16.26 13.07
C VAL A 358 -1.55 -15.67 14.48
N LEU A 359 -1.68 -14.35 14.63
CA LEU A 359 -1.78 -13.71 15.95
C LEU A 359 -2.99 -14.22 16.76
N LEU A 360 -4.12 -14.47 16.11
CA LEU A 360 -5.32 -15.00 16.76
C LEU A 360 -5.19 -16.50 17.13
N ILE A 361 -4.52 -17.32 16.30
CA ILE A 361 -4.19 -18.72 16.61
C ILE A 361 -3.26 -18.80 17.82
N LEU A 362 -2.26 -17.91 17.91
CA LEU A 362 -1.31 -17.82 19.03
C LEU A 362 -1.93 -17.28 20.33
N GLY A 363 -3.26 -17.07 20.38
CA GLY A 363 -3.95 -16.61 21.59
C GLY A 363 -3.64 -15.16 22.00
N VAL A 364 -3.06 -14.35 21.10
CA VAL A 364 -2.80 -12.94 21.38
C VAL A 364 -4.13 -12.22 21.59
N SER A 365 -4.24 -11.45 22.68
CA SER A 365 -5.51 -10.84 23.07
C SER A 365 -6.05 -9.90 22.01
N ASP A 366 -7.38 -9.88 21.86
CA ASP A 366 -8.10 -9.04 20.88
C ASP A 366 -7.62 -7.58 20.86
N ALA A 367 -7.32 -7.00 22.03
CA ALA A 367 -6.86 -5.62 22.17
C ALA A 367 -5.44 -5.41 21.61
N VAL A 368 -4.55 -6.39 21.77
CA VAL A 368 -3.19 -6.37 21.20
C VAL A 368 -3.25 -6.62 19.69
N VAL A 369 -4.10 -7.52 19.21
CA VAL A 369 -4.34 -7.72 17.76
C VAL A 369 -4.93 -6.45 17.13
N ASP A 370 -5.97 -5.85 17.71
CA ASP A 370 -6.53 -4.58 17.27
C ASP A 370 -5.45 -3.47 17.20
N GLY A 371 -4.53 -3.45 18.18
CA GLY A 371 -3.38 -2.56 18.25
C GLY A 371 -2.35 -2.79 17.13
N ILE A 372 -1.80 -4.00 16.99
CA ILE A 372 -0.82 -4.34 15.94
C ILE A 372 -1.43 -4.07 14.56
N MET A 373 -2.66 -4.53 14.33
CA MET A 373 -3.34 -4.38 13.06
C MET A 373 -3.77 -2.92 12.78
N GLY A 374 -3.91 -2.08 13.80
CA GLY A 374 -4.47 -0.74 13.65
C GLY A 374 -5.91 -0.81 13.14
N TRP A 375 -6.74 -1.56 13.86
CA TRP A 375 -8.19 -1.57 13.69
C TRP A 375 -8.83 -0.55 14.65
N GLU A 376 -9.98 0.01 14.27
CA GLU A 376 -10.64 1.02 15.08
C GLU A 376 -11.37 0.35 16.26
N PRO A 377 -11.05 0.70 17.53
CA PRO A 377 -11.69 0.11 18.70
C PRO A 377 -13.22 0.21 18.62
N GLY A 378 -13.91 -0.86 19.00
CA GLY A 378 -15.38 -0.95 18.92
C GLY A 378 -15.96 -1.28 17.53
N LYS A 379 -15.20 -1.09 16.44
CA LYS A 379 -15.60 -1.53 15.08
C LYS A 379 -14.87 -2.79 14.61
N SER A 380 -13.84 -3.22 15.35
CA SER A 380 -13.01 -4.38 15.04
C SER A 380 -13.77 -5.72 15.05
N ALA A 381 -14.89 -5.85 15.78
CA ALA A 381 -15.64 -7.10 15.88
C ALA A 381 -16.05 -7.70 14.52
N ARG A 382 -16.49 -6.90 13.54
CA ARG A 382 -16.77 -7.41 12.18
C ARG A 382 -15.50 -7.88 11.46
N MET A 383 -14.38 -7.18 11.69
CA MET A 383 -13.09 -7.55 11.10
C MET A 383 -12.57 -8.86 11.73
N ARG A 384 -12.69 -9.02 13.05
CA ARG A 384 -12.30 -10.25 13.77
C ARG A 384 -13.16 -11.47 13.40
N ARG A 385 -14.47 -11.30 13.17
CA ARG A 385 -15.36 -12.36 12.63
C ARG A 385 -14.87 -12.97 11.31
N ARG A 386 -14.13 -12.22 10.48
CA ARG A 386 -13.52 -12.74 9.24
C ARG A 386 -12.40 -13.76 9.50
N TYR A 387 -11.89 -13.87 10.72
CA TYR A 387 -10.82 -14.81 11.08
C TYR A 387 -11.27 -15.90 12.06
N GLN A 388 -12.38 -15.67 12.79
CA GLN A 388 -12.89 -16.61 13.79
C GLN A 388 -13.22 -18.01 13.23
N HIS A 389 -13.70 -18.11 11.99
CA HIS A 389 -13.97 -19.42 11.36
C HIS A 389 -12.70 -20.18 10.97
N LEU A 390 -11.62 -19.47 10.60
CA LEU A 390 -10.31 -20.05 10.32
C LEU A 390 -9.65 -20.56 11.61
N THR A 391 -9.71 -19.77 12.69
CA THR A 391 -9.26 -20.23 14.01
C THR A 391 -10.07 -21.45 14.47
N SER A 392 -11.38 -21.51 14.21
CA SER A 392 -12.19 -22.69 14.56
C SER A 392 -11.74 -23.96 13.83
N ARG A 393 -11.35 -23.89 12.54
CA ARG A 393 -10.79 -25.05 11.84
C ARG A 393 -9.43 -25.45 12.41
N VAL A 394 -8.49 -24.52 12.56
CA VAL A 394 -7.15 -24.82 13.10
C VAL A 394 -7.21 -25.34 14.53
N LEU A 395 -8.06 -24.76 15.39
CA LEU A 395 -8.32 -25.27 16.74
C LEU A 395 -8.97 -26.65 16.70
N LYS A 396 -9.86 -26.93 15.74
CA LYS A 396 -10.43 -28.26 15.58
C LYS A 396 -9.39 -29.27 15.08
N ASP A 397 -8.59 -28.98 14.06
CA ASP A 397 -7.51 -29.86 13.59
C ASP A 397 -6.48 -30.13 14.71
N THR A 398 -6.22 -29.13 15.57
CA THR A 398 -5.39 -29.28 16.77
C THR A 398 -6.07 -30.16 17.81
N ALA A 399 -7.37 -29.97 18.06
CA ALA A 399 -8.16 -30.76 19.01
C ALA A 399 -8.44 -32.19 18.50
N ASP A 400 -8.50 -32.42 17.18
CA ASP A 400 -8.67 -33.72 16.54
C ASP A 400 -7.32 -34.49 16.58
N LYS A 401 -6.18 -33.81 16.44
CA LYS A 401 -4.84 -34.38 16.71
C LYS A 401 -4.64 -34.74 18.18
N ILE A 402 -4.95 -33.82 19.10
CA ILE A 402 -4.96 -34.08 20.56
C ILE A 402 -5.99 -35.18 20.89
N GLY A 403 -7.11 -35.20 20.17
CA GLY A 403 -8.19 -36.17 20.28
C GLY A 403 -7.73 -37.60 19.98
N GLY A 404 -7.11 -37.79 18.82
CA GLY A 404 -6.49 -39.05 18.43
C GLY A 404 -5.35 -39.48 19.37
N LEU A 405 -4.58 -38.53 19.91
CA LEU A 405 -3.51 -38.79 20.88
C LEU A 405 -3.99 -39.23 22.27
N LEU A 406 -5.22 -38.90 22.68
CA LEU A 406 -5.68 -39.10 24.06
C LEU A 406 -6.86 -40.06 24.24
N TRP A 407 -7.68 -40.32 23.20
CA TRP A 407 -8.91 -41.14 23.33
C TRP A 407 -9.11 -42.24 22.27
N GLY A 408 -8.15 -42.45 21.37
CA GLY A 408 -8.21 -43.54 20.39
C GLY A 408 -8.03 -44.93 21.00
N THR A 409 -8.95 -45.86 20.73
CA THR A 409 -8.86 -47.27 21.16
C THR A 409 -9.07 -48.22 19.98
N ASP A 410 -8.00 -48.51 19.24
CA ASP A 410 -7.64 -49.89 18.85
C ASP A 410 -6.26 -49.98 18.15
N ALA A 411 -5.59 -51.12 18.36
CA ALA A 411 -4.39 -51.65 17.68
C ALA A 411 -3.15 -50.76 17.43
N ILE A 412 -2.00 -51.19 17.99
CA ILE A 412 -0.66 -50.64 17.71
C ILE A 412 -0.19 -51.01 16.29
N GLN A 413 0.08 -50.00 15.45
CA GLN A 413 1.26 -49.97 14.58
C GLN A 413 1.89 -48.55 14.61
N PRO A 414 3.22 -48.41 14.47
CA PRO A 414 3.90 -47.21 14.97
C PRO A 414 4.13 -46.14 13.90
N PHE A 415 3.87 -44.87 14.27
CA PHE A 415 4.67 -43.74 13.82
C PHE A 415 4.78 -42.71 14.95
N ALA A 416 5.99 -42.27 15.25
CA ALA A 416 6.29 -41.58 16.51
C ALA A 416 6.15 -40.05 16.42
N GLY A 417 5.46 -39.47 17.41
CA GLY A 417 6.00 -38.38 18.22
C GLY A 417 6.08 -36.96 17.65
N ALA A 418 5.03 -36.17 17.87
CA ALA A 418 5.11 -34.71 18.09
C ALA A 418 3.79 -34.21 18.71
N ALA A 419 3.70 -33.24 19.64
CA ALA A 419 4.62 -32.65 20.63
C ALA A 419 3.73 -31.80 21.60
N ALA A 420 4.14 -31.21 22.72
CA ALA A 420 5.41 -31.06 23.45
C ALA A 420 5.11 -30.73 24.92
N SER A 421 6.11 -30.74 25.83
CA SER A 421 6.05 -29.98 27.10
C SER A 421 7.17 -28.95 27.15
N GLY A 422 6.85 -27.70 26.83
CA GLY A 422 7.82 -26.61 26.89
C GLY A 422 8.03 -26.11 28.32
N THR A 423 9.30 -25.91 28.70
CA THR A 423 9.67 -24.92 29.71
C THR A 423 10.86 -24.10 29.21
N SER A 424 10.56 -22.84 28.92
CA SER A 424 11.28 -21.64 29.37
C SER A 424 12.82 -21.62 29.41
N ARG A 425 13.34 -20.52 28.86
CA ARG A 425 14.71 -19.97 28.92
C ARG A 425 15.67 -20.41 27.81
N SER A 426 16.24 -19.40 27.16
CA SER A 426 17.62 -19.45 26.67
C SER A 426 18.55 -19.72 27.86
N PRO A 427 19.41 -20.74 27.74
CA PRO A 427 20.83 -20.45 27.94
C PRO A 427 21.72 -21.28 27.02
N VAL A 428 22.75 -20.68 26.42
CA VAL A 428 23.99 -21.42 26.24
C VAL A 428 25.21 -20.55 26.57
N PRO A 429 26.08 -20.97 27.51
CA PRO A 429 27.35 -20.31 27.79
C PRO A 429 28.33 -20.36 26.61
N ALA A 430 29.44 -19.64 26.72
CA ALA A 430 30.48 -19.59 25.69
C ALA A 430 31.27 -20.90 25.48
N GLU A 431 31.08 -21.91 26.35
CA GLU A 431 31.78 -23.21 26.36
C GLU A 431 30.95 -24.32 25.68
N LEU A 432 30.39 -24.01 24.51
CA LEU A 432 29.42 -24.86 23.83
C LEU A 432 30.10 -25.96 23.01
N MET A 433 30.04 -27.20 23.50
CA MET A 433 30.38 -28.42 22.74
C MET A 433 29.15 -28.92 21.96
N LEU A 434 29.34 -29.18 20.66
CA LEU A 434 28.35 -29.75 19.74
C LEU A 434 28.66 -31.22 19.48
N TYR A 435 27.62 -32.05 19.40
CA TYR A 435 27.71 -33.46 19.06
C TYR A 435 27.27 -33.63 17.62
N VAL A 436 28.20 -33.91 16.71
CA VAL A 436 27.94 -34.01 15.27
C VAL A 436 27.81 -35.48 14.89
N ALA A 437 26.60 -35.90 14.55
CA ALA A 437 26.38 -37.22 13.96
C ALA A 437 26.91 -37.23 12.52
N CYS A 438 27.91 -38.06 12.27
CA CYS A 438 28.50 -38.34 10.97
C CYS A 438 27.81 -39.59 10.39
N LEU A 439 26.76 -39.36 9.60
CA LEU A 439 25.91 -40.38 9.00
C LEU A 439 26.40 -40.66 7.57
N GLY A 440 27.29 -41.63 7.43
CA GLY A 440 28.06 -41.87 6.20
C GLY A 440 28.91 -40.65 5.82
N GLY A 441 28.41 -39.84 4.88
CA GLY A 441 29.04 -38.59 4.43
C GLY A 441 28.33 -37.30 4.87
N ARG A 442 27.24 -37.38 5.64
CA ARG A 442 26.46 -36.21 6.09
C ARG A 442 26.73 -35.91 7.56
N ARG A 443 26.96 -34.64 7.89
CA ARG A 443 27.16 -34.15 9.25
C ARG A 443 25.91 -33.45 9.76
N VAL A 444 25.35 -33.92 10.88
CA VAL A 444 24.15 -33.36 11.52
C VAL A 444 24.49 -32.96 12.96
N PRO A 445 24.46 -31.66 13.32
CA PRO A 445 24.84 -31.20 14.66
C PRO A 445 23.69 -31.29 15.67
N PHE A 446 24.01 -31.67 16.90
CA PHE A 446 23.11 -31.70 18.05
C PHE A 446 23.73 -30.98 19.25
N LEU A 447 22.90 -30.29 20.03
CA LEU A 447 23.32 -29.62 21.27
C LEU A 447 23.47 -30.59 22.46
N HIS A 448 22.85 -31.77 22.36
CA HIS A 448 22.84 -32.78 23.42
C HIS A 448 23.23 -34.13 22.83
N ARG A 449 24.18 -34.82 23.47
CA ARG A 449 24.72 -36.11 23.02
C ARG A 449 23.61 -37.14 22.78
N GLN A 450 22.65 -37.23 23.71
CA GLN A 450 21.54 -38.18 23.63
C GLN A 450 20.75 -38.10 22.30
N HIS A 451 20.51 -36.91 21.75
CA HIS A 451 19.82 -36.79 20.47
C HIS A 451 20.70 -37.21 19.28
N ALA A 452 22.02 -37.03 19.37
CA ALA A 452 22.95 -37.58 18.40
C ALA A 452 23.03 -39.11 18.52
N ASP A 453 23.05 -39.66 19.75
CA ASP A 453 23.01 -41.10 20.02
C ASP A 453 21.72 -41.73 19.46
N GLU A 454 20.55 -41.12 19.71
CA GLU A 454 19.26 -41.58 19.18
C GLU A 454 19.22 -41.57 17.64
N VAL A 455 19.75 -40.52 16.99
CA VAL A 455 19.79 -40.42 15.53
C VAL A 455 20.83 -41.35 14.90
N VAL A 456 21.99 -41.55 15.52
CA VAL A 456 23.00 -42.54 15.08
C VAL A 456 22.48 -43.96 15.25
N MET A 457 21.81 -44.26 16.37
CA MET A 457 21.17 -45.56 16.61
C MET A 457 20.07 -45.83 15.59
N GLN A 458 19.18 -44.87 15.33
CA GLN A 458 18.13 -45.02 14.32
C GLN A 458 18.72 -45.18 12.91
N TRP A 459 19.72 -44.37 12.54
CA TRP A 459 20.41 -44.51 11.25
C TRP A 459 21.09 -45.87 11.10
N GLY A 460 21.74 -46.40 12.14
CA GLY A 460 22.34 -47.74 12.12
C GLY A 460 21.33 -48.87 12.00
N MET A 461 20.11 -48.69 12.50
CA MET A 461 19.00 -49.64 12.28
C MET A 461 18.43 -49.53 10.86
N ASP A 462 18.29 -48.31 10.33
CA ASP A 462 17.73 -48.06 8.99
C ASP A 462 18.74 -48.40 7.86
N TRP A 463 20.05 -48.27 8.12
CA TRP A 463 21.13 -48.43 7.15
C TRP A 463 22.33 -49.23 7.71
N PRO A 464 22.19 -50.55 7.97
CA PRO A 464 23.20 -51.34 8.68
C PRO A 464 24.60 -51.37 8.04
N ASP A 465 24.69 -51.20 6.71
CA ASP A 465 25.95 -51.20 5.95
C ASP A 465 26.68 -49.84 5.97
N HIS A 466 26.14 -48.81 6.63
CA HIS A 466 26.69 -47.45 6.64
C HIS A 466 27.21 -47.05 8.02
N THR A 467 28.45 -46.54 8.08
CA THR A 467 29.04 -46.05 9.32
C THR A 467 28.29 -44.83 9.85
N ALA A 468 27.98 -44.85 11.14
CA ALA A 468 27.36 -43.76 11.87
C ALA A 468 28.10 -43.55 13.19
N GLU A 469 28.75 -42.39 13.33
CA GLU A 469 29.57 -42.05 14.49
C GLU A 469 29.21 -40.64 15.00
N ILE A 470 29.64 -40.30 16.21
CA ILE A 470 29.44 -38.98 16.82
C ILE A 470 30.79 -38.34 17.08
N GLU A 471 31.06 -37.22 16.42
CA GLU A 471 32.21 -36.38 16.72
C GLU A 471 31.81 -35.29 17.73
N GLU A 472 32.71 -34.97 18.67
CA GLU A 472 32.56 -33.81 19.56
C GLU A 472 33.31 -32.61 18.97
N TRP A 473 32.59 -31.51 18.77
CA TRP A 473 33.07 -30.31 18.08
C TRP A 473 32.91 -29.10 19.01
N ASP A 474 34.02 -28.42 19.31
CA ASP A 474 33.94 -27.11 19.95
C ASP A 474 33.42 -26.03 18.98
N ARG A 475 33.06 -24.87 19.53
CA ARG A 475 32.56 -23.73 18.75
C ARG A 475 33.53 -23.27 17.64
N GLY A 476 34.83 -23.26 17.91
CA GLY A 476 35.84 -22.82 16.93
C GLY A 476 35.93 -23.78 15.75
N ARG A 477 35.98 -25.10 16.02
CA ARG A 477 35.93 -26.14 15.00
C ARG A 477 34.64 -26.07 14.18
N TRP A 478 33.48 -25.82 14.82
CA TRP A 478 32.21 -25.62 14.11
C TRP A 478 32.20 -24.38 13.21
N GLU A 479 32.71 -23.23 13.66
CA GLU A 479 32.75 -22.01 12.84
C GLU A 479 33.68 -22.14 11.61
N TYR A 480 34.68 -23.04 11.66
CA TYR A 480 35.65 -23.28 10.58
C TYR A 480 35.29 -24.44 9.64
N GLU A 481 34.94 -25.62 10.18
CA GLU A 481 34.81 -26.90 9.45
C GLU A 481 33.35 -27.26 9.11
N SER A 482 32.35 -26.51 9.58
CA SER A 482 30.95 -26.83 9.30
C SER A 482 30.58 -26.57 7.82
N PRO A 483 29.56 -27.27 7.28
CA PRO A 483 29.05 -27.02 5.92
C PRO A 483 28.52 -25.60 5.66
N GLY A 484 28.39 -24.76 6.69
CA GLY A 484 28.03 -23.34 6.60
C GLY A 484 29.11 -22.39 7.13
N GLY A 485 30.31 -22.88 7.45
CA GLY A 485 31.42 -22.09 7.97
C GLY A 485 32.01 -21.13 6.93
N MET A 486 32.72 -20.09 7.40
CA MET A 486 33.31 -19.07 6.52
C MET A 486 34.28 -19.66 5.49
N HIS A 487 34.93 -20.79 5.78
CA HIS A 487 35.84 -21.45 4.85
C HIS A 487 35.09 -22.13 3.68
N ALA A 488 34.04 -22.89 3.99
CA ALA A 488 33.20 -23.55 2.98
C ALA A 488 32.51 -22.52 2.05
N ILE A 489 32.04 -21.39 2.61
CA ILE A 489 31.45 -20.31 1.81
C ILE A 489 32.49 -19.68 0.85
N ARG A 490 33.78 -19.61 1.25
CA ARG A 490 34.86 -19.02 0.42
C ARG A 490 35.33 -19.92 -0.72
N GLU A 491 35.15 -21.23 -0.62
CA GLU A 491 35.58 -22.18 -1.66
C GLU A 491 34.50 -22.42 -2.74
N VAL A 492 33.23 -22.13 -2.46
CA VAL A 492 32.09 -22.43 -3.34
C VAL A 492 31.66 -21.24 -4.22
N MET A 493 32.28 -20.06 -4.08
CA MET A 493 31.92 -18.88 -4.90
C MET A 493 32.56 -18.90 -6.31
N PRO A 494 31.79 -18.77 -7.42
CA PRO A 494 32.25 -19.36 -8.70
C PRO A 494 33.26 -18.54 -9.51
N GLU A 495 33.19 -17.21 -9.52
CA GLU A 495 33.94 -16.39 -10.48
C GLU A 495 34.56 -15.14 -9.84
N ARG A 496 35.85 -14.91 -10.11
CA ARG A 496 36.59 -13.69 -9.74
C ARG A 496 37.00 -12.96 -11.03
N ALA A 497 36.68 -11.68 -11.14
CA ALA A 497 37.15 -10.83 -12.24
C ALA A 497 38.25 -9.86 -11.77
N VAL A 498 39.23 -9.62 -12.65
CA VAL A 498 40.21 -8.53 -12.48
C VAL A 498 39.62 -7.26 -13.07
N VAL A 499 39.67 -6.16 -12.32
CA VAL A 499 39.15 -4.86 -12.74
C VAL A 499 40.26 -3.82 -12.76
N PHE A 500 40.41 -3.11 -13.88
CA PHE A 500 41.34 -2.00 -14.07
C PHE A 500 40.64 -0.67 -13.77
N HIS A 501 41.39 0.31 -13.24
CA HIS A 501 40.87 1.66 -12.97
C HIS A 501 41.95 2.74 -13.11
N LEU A 502 41.57 3.88 -13.70
CA LEU A 502 42.40 5.06 -13.94
C LEU A 502 41.66 6.32 -13.47
N ARG A 503 42.40 7.27 -12.88
CA ARG A 503 41.88 8.54 -12.36
C ARG A 503 42.79 9.73 -12.69
N ALA A 504 42.20 10.88 -12.98
CA ALA A 504 42.89 12.17 -13.09
C ALA A 504 42.08 13.28 -12.42
N VAL A 505 42.77 14.35 -12.00
CA VAL A 505 42.17 15.53 -11.37
C VAL A 505 42.59 16.79 -12.14
N PHE A 506 41.66 17.71 -12.33
CA PHE A 506 41.84 18.96 -13.06
C PHE A 506 41.37 20.13 -12.19
N LEU A 507 42.18 21.18 -12.16
CA LEU A 507 41.87 22.44 -11.46
C LEU A 507 40.88 23.28 -12.29
N PRO A 508 40.20 24.27 -11.68
CA PRO A 508 39.41 25.27 -12.40
C PRO A 508 40.23 25.91 -13.53
N GLY A 509 39.65 25.99 -14.73
CA GLY A 509 40.37 26.39 -15.96
C GLY A 509 40.99 25.22 -16.75
N GLY A 510 40.90 23.98 -16.25
CA GLY A 510 41.25 22.76 -16.99
C GLY A 510 42.72 22.33 -16.93
N GLN A 511 43.55 22.96 -16.08
CA GLN A 511 44.92 22.51 -15.86
C GLN A 511 44.92 21.19 -15.07
N ARG A 512 45.53 20.13 -15.61
CA ARG A 512 45.67 18.84 -14.91
C ARG A 512 46.56 19.02 -13.67
N GLN A 513 46.06 18.60 -12.52
CA GLN A 513 46.84 18.55 -11.28
C GLN A 513 47.95 17.50 -11.42
N ALA A 514 49.18 17.85 -11.08
CA ALA A 514 50.29 16.91 -11.12
C ALA A 514 50.04 15.79 -10.10
N ALA A 515 49.99 14.54 -10.57
CA ALA A 515 49.88 13.39 -9.69
C ALA A 515 51.17 13.22 -8.88
N THR A 516 51.07 12.87 -7.59
CA THR A 516 52.21 12.65 -6.71
C THR A 516 53.10 11.48 -7.18
N HIS A 517 52.54 10.59 -8.01
CA HIS A 517 53.27 9.56 -8.74
C HIS A 517 52.83 9.55 -10.21
N PRO A 518 53.77 9.51 -11.19
CA PRO A 518 53.44 9.54 -12.62
C PRO A 518 52.77 8.27 -13.16
N GLU A 519 52.77 7.17 -12.38
CA GLU A 519 52.32 5.84 -12.79
C GLU A 519 51.21 5.26 -11.89
N GLU A 520 50.24 6.08 -11.44
CA GLU A 520 49.07 5.59 -10.67
C GLU A 520 48.08 4.77 -11.53
N TRP A 521 48.52 3.58 -11.95
CA TRP A 521 47.66 2.42 -12.06
C TRP A 521 47.09 2.10 -10.67
N SER A 522 45.78 2.28 -10.49
CA SER A 522 45.17 1.73 -9.27
C SER A 522 45.10 0.20 -9.40
N VAL A 523 45.58 -0.46 -8.34
CA VAL A 523 45.93 -1.87 -8.27
C VAL A 523 44.85 -2.79 -8.86
N PRO A 524 45.20 -3.80 -9.69
CA PRO A 524 44.24 -4.81 -10.13
C PRO A 524 43.61 -5.47 -8.90
N THR A 525 42.31 -5.21 -8.70
CA THR A 525 41.57 -5.61 -7.51
C THR A 525 40.55 -6.67 -7.88
N TRP A 526 40.52 -7.75 -7.10
CA TRP A 526 39.50 -8.79 -7.20
C TRP A 526 38.20 -8.31 -6.55
N GLU A 527 37.10 -8.36 -7.28
CA GLU A 527 35.80 -7.86 -6.82
C GLU A 527 34.73 -8.95 -6.85
N PHE A 528 33.85 -8.94 -5.84
CA PHE A 528 32.86 -9.99 -5.59
C PHE A 528 31.45 -9.64 -6.08
N GLU A 529 31.29 -8.53 -6.79
CA GLU A 529 29.98 -7.98 -7.18
C GLU A 529 29.85 -7.78 -8.69
N THR A 530 28.91 -8.50 -9.30
CA THR A 530 28.40 -8.22 -10.65
C THR A 530 27.44 -7.03 -10.60
N ASP A 531 27.93 -5.82 -10.86
CA ASP A 531 27.14 -4.60 -11.03
C ASP A 531 27.18 -4.10 -12.49
N SER A 532 26.46 -3.01 -12.80
CA SER A 532 26.36 -2.49 -14.16
C SER A 532 27.65 -1.85 -14.71
N TYR A 533 28.68 -1.69 -13.88
CA TYR A 533 30.00 -1.16 -14.21
C TYR A 533 31.08 -2.25 -14.24
N THR A 534 30.98 -3.28 -13.40
CA THR A 534 32.00 -4.35 -13.29
C THR A 534 31.96 -5.38 -14.40
N ASN A 535 30.85 -5.51 -15.14
CA ASN A 535 30.74 -6.40 -16.32
C ASN A 535 30.95 -5.69 -17.67
N ARG A 536 31.64 -4.54 -17.71
CA ARG A 536 31.93 -3.79 -18.95
C ARG A 536 33.42 -3.72 -19.25
N THR A 537 33.77 -3.80 -20.52
CA THR A 537 35.16 -3.61 -21.02
C THR A 537 35.74 -2.29 -20.53
N ALA A 538 34.99 -1.19 -20.67
CA ALA A 538 35.25 0.07 -19.99
C ALA A 538 33.97 0.89 -19.74
N ALA A 539 34.00 1.71 -18.69
CA ALA A 539 33.00 2.72 -18.37
C ALA A 539 33.68 3.91 -17.68
N TRP A 540 33.28 5.13 -18.06
CA TRP A 540 33.91 6.35 -17.56
C TRP A 540 32.91 7.42 -17.12
N ARG A 541 33.35 8.34 -16.26
CA ARG A 541 32.59 9.53 -15.83
C ARG A 541 33.51 10.69 -15.46
N THR A 542 32.97 11.91 -15.52
CA THR A 542 33.57 13.10 -14.92
C THR A 542 32.70 13.63 -13.78
N VAL A 543 33.31 14.15 -12.72
CA VAL A 543 32.61 14.66 -11.52
C VAL A 543 33.35 15.88 -10.98
N ARG A 544 32.65 16.99 -10.74
CA ARG A 544 33.18 18.13 -9.96
C ARG A 544 33.08 17.82 -8.47
N ARG A 545 34.17 18.01 -7.72
CA ARG A 545 34.16 17.87 -6.26
C ARG A 545 33.50 19.09 -5.60
N PRO A 546 32.56 18.88 -4.66
CA PRO A 546 32.10 19.97 -3.80
C PRO A 546 33.25 20.38 -2.85
N GLY A 547 33.64 21.66 -2.88
CA GLY A 547 34.71 22.20 -2.05
C GLY A 547 35.29 23.51 -2.61
N PRO A 548 36.09 24.26 -1.83
CA PRO A 548 36.56 25.59 -2.20
C PRO A 548 37.53 25.62 -3.39
N VAL A 549 38.14 24.48 -3.75
CA VAL A 549 39.09 24.35 -4.88
C VAL A 549 38.39 23.94 -6.19
N GLN A 550 37.10 23.54 -6.12
CA GLN A 550 36.24 23.27 -7.29
C GLN A 550 36.80 22.31 -8.36
N GLU A 551 37.64 21.35 -7.95
CA GLU A 551 38.34 20.41 -8.85
C GLU A 551 37.38 19.49 -9.61
N VAL A 552 37.75 19.09 -10.83
CA VAL A 552 37.01 18.09 -11.64
C VAL A 552 37.84 16.83 -11.79
N GLU A 553 37.25 15.67 -11.51
CA GLU A 553 37.88 14.37 -11.64
C GLU A 553 37.38 13.60 -12.86
N ALA A 554 38.30 12.99 -13.61
CA ALA A 554 38.02 11.93 -14.57
C ALA A 554 38.23 10.56 -13.89
N HIS A 555 37.27 9.65 -14.03
CA HIS A 555 37.34 8.27 -13.52
C HIS A 555 36.98 7.28 -14.63
N VAL A 556 37.76 6.20 -14.77
CA VAL A 556 37.49 5.11 -15.71
C VAL A 556 37.69 3.77 -15.01
N ARG A 557 36.80 2.82 -15.27
CA ARG A 557 36.86 1.45 -14.73
C ARG A 557 36.44 0.44 -15.79
N GLY A 558 37.00 -0.76 -15.79
CA GLY A 558 36.58 -1.83 -16.70
C GLY A 558 37.33 -3.14 -16.53
N THR A 559 36.84 -4.19 -17.17
CA THR A 559 37.47 -5.53 -17.19
C THR A 559 38.58 -5.66 -18.24
N ASP A 560 38.64 -4.76 -19.20
CA ASP A 560 39.63 -4.76 -20.27
C ASP A 560 40.59 -3.57 -20.14
N LYS A 561 41.89 -3.82 -20.22
CA LYS A 561 42.91 -2.81 -19.95
C LYS A 561 42.96 -1.75 -21.06
N GLU A 562 42.96 -2.18 -22.32
CA GLU A 562 43.09 -1.29 -23.48
C GLU A 562 41.85 -0.41 -23.65
N ALA A 563 40.66 -0.96 -23.41
CA ALA A 563 39.41 -0.21 -23.38
C ALA A 563 39.39 0.86 -22.27
N VAL A 564 39.96 0.57 -21.09
CA VAL A 564 40.10 1.54 -19.99
C VAL A 564 41.11 2.64 -20.35
N GLU A 565 42.24 2.30 -20.96
CA GLU A 565 43.21 3.29 -21.46
C GLU A 565 42.58 4.23 -22.52
N ALA A 566 41.85 3.68 -23.50
CA ALA A 566 41.15 4.46 -24.53
C ALA A 566 40.07 5.38 -23.94
N ALA A 567 39.22 4.86 -23.05
CA ALA A 567 38.19 5.61 -22.35
C ALA A 567 38.76 6.73 -21.44
N PHE A 568 40.02 6.62 -21.00
CA PHE A 568 40.66 7.64 -20.17
C PHE A 568 41.02 8.91 -20.91
N ALA A 569 41.32 8.83 -22.21
CA ALA A 569 41.51 10.01 -23.04
C ALA A 569 40.19 10.82 -23.15
N GLU A 570 39.07 10.15 -23.42
CA GLU A 570 37.74 10.76 -23.49
C GLU A 570 37.31 11.38 -22.15
N ALA A 571 37.51 10.65 -21.05
CA ALA A 571 37.19 11.11 -19.71
C ALA A 571 38.01 12.35 -19.31
N CYS A 572 39.31 12.38 -19.65
CA CYS A 572 40.16 13.55 -19.45
C CYS A 572 39.69 14.75 -20.30
N ALA A 573 39.35 14.54 -21.58
CA ALA A 573 38.87 15.61 -22.46
C ALA A 573 37.56 16.25 -21.93
N GLN A 574 36.60 15.42 -21.48
CA GLN A 574 35.38 15.94 -20.86
C GLN A 574 35.66 16.62 -19.51
N ALA A 575 36.64 16.15 -18.73
CA ALA A 575 36.98 16.77 -17.44
C ALA A 575 37.58 18.17 -17.62
N VAL A 576 38.40 18.37 -18.65
CA VAL A 576 38.92 19.69 -19.05
C VAL A 576 37.77 20.63 -19.46
N ASP A 577 36.89 20.19 -20.36
CA ASP A 577 35.72 20.99 -20.79
C ASP A 577 34.79 21.32 -19.63
N ARG A 578 34.55 20.37 -18.70
CA ARG A 578 33.75 20.58 -17.49
C ARG A 578 34.41 21.52 -16.48
N ALA A 579 35.75 21.51 -16.36
CA ALA A 579 36.51 22.43 -15.51
C ALA A 579 36.64 23.85 -16.10
N GLN A 580 36.45 24.01 -17.41
CA GLN A 580 36.43 25.29 -18.10
C GLN A 580 35.02 25.87 -18.23
N ASN A 581 34.00 25.02 -18.43
CA ASN A 581 32.62 25.39 -18.71
C ASN A 581 31.63 24.77 -17.70
N PRO A 582 31.77 25.01 -16.37
CA PRO A 582 30.96 24.32 -15.35
C PRO A 582 29.43 24.48 -15.54
N GLY A 583 28.98 25.66 -15.98
CA GLY A 583 27.56 25.91 -16.26
C GLY A 583 26.94 25.02 -17.34
N LYS A 584 27.74 24.47 -18.27
CA LYS A 584 27.29 23.49 -19.29
C LYS A 584 26.88 22.15 -18.68
N TYR A 585 27.42 21.83 -17.50
CA TYR A 585 27.22 20.55 -16.80
C TYR A 585 26.30 20.67 -15.59
N GLY A 586 25.72 21.86 -15.34
CA GLY A 586 24.92 22.15 -14.15
C GLY A 586 25.74 22.38 -12.88
N ASP A 587 27.06 22.58 -13.01
CA ASP A 587 27.98 22.79 -11.90
C ASP A 587 28.02 24.27 -11.45
N THR A 588 26.86 24.91 -11.30
CA THR A 588 26.75 26.31 -10.85
C THR A 588 26.84 26.41 -9.32
N ASP A 589 27.53 27.43 -8.82
CA ASP A 589 27.70 27.66 -7.37
C ASP A 589 26.48 28.34 -6.71
N GLU A 590 25.35 28.45 -7.41
CA GLU A 590 24.08 28.95 -6.88
C GLU A 590 23.37 27.87 -6.05
N TRP A 591 23.46 28.00 -4.72
CA TRP A 591 22.64 27.32 -3.71
C TRP A 591 21.94 28.36 -2.81
#